data_AF-A0A7C5XGB4-F1
#
_entry.id   AF-A0A7C5XGB4-F1
#
_cell.length_a   1.000
_cell.length_b   1.000
_cell.length_c   1.000
_cell.angle_alpha   90.00
_cell.angle_beta   90.00
_cell.angle_gamma   90.00
#
_symmetry.space_group_name_H-M   'P 1'
#
loop_
_entity.id
_entity.type
_entity.pdbx_description
1 polymer ?
#
loop_
_entity_poly.entity_id
_entity_poly.type
_entity_poly.pdbx_seq_one_letter_code
_entity_poly.pdbx_strand_id
1 'polypeptide(L)'
;LLSQVISNVPMVALYIPLMRELGVSPSNYVVWVGLAASSTIAGNLTLIGAASNVIISEASEKRGGEGFGFVEFMKYGVPITIMNAIVYYVWLSYAHI
;
A
#
# COMPACT_ATOMS: atom_id res chain seq x y z
N LEU A 1 -3.41 0.26 7.70
CA LEU A 1 -3.76 1.57 8.33
C LEU A 1 -2.51 2.36 8.74
N LEU A 2 -1.56 1.79 9.50
CA LEU A 2 -0.31 2.47 9.89
C LEU A 2 0.55 2.96 8.70
N SER A 3 0.51 2.26 7.56
CA SER A 3 1.16 2.68 6.30
C SER A 3 0.72 4.07 5.81
N GLN A 4 -0.50 4.51 6.15
CA GLN A 4 -1.03 5.82 5.73
C GLN A 4 -0.31 6.99 6.38
N VAL A 5 0.34 6.77 7.53
CA VAL A 5 1.00 7.81 8.32
C VAL A 5 2.52 7.78 8.14
N ILE A 6 3.08 6.59 7.89
CA ILE A 6 4.54 6.35 7.92
C ILE A 6 5.11 6.08 6.51
N SER A 7 4.29 6.08 5.45
CA SER A 7 4.64 5.60 4.11
C SER A 7 4.88 4.08 4.07
N ASN A 8 4.69 3.49 2.90
CA ASN A 8 4.75 2.04 2.68
C ASN A 8 6.14 1.45 2.92
N VAL A 9 7.19 2.16 2.51
CA VAL A 9 8.58 1.67 2.58
C VAL A 9 9.07 1.56 4.02
N PRO A 10 8.97 2.61 4.87
CA PRO A 10 9.42 2.52 6.26
C PRO A 10 8.57 1.53 7.06
N MET A 11 7.27 1.43 6.75
CA MET A 11 6.40 0.43 7.37
C MET A 11 6.92 -0.99 7.08
N VAL A 12 7.17 -1.36 5.82
CA VAL A 12 7.72 -2.70 5.48
C VAL A 12 9.07 -2.94 6.16
N ALA A 13 9.93 -1.93 6.21
CA ALA A 13 11.22 -2.02 6.89
C ALA A 13 11.09 -2.35 8.38
N LEU A 14 10.03 -1.89 9.05
CA LEU A 14 9.73 -2.23 10.45
C LEU A 14 9.15 -3.64 10.62
N TYR A 15 8.34 -4.12 9.66
CA TYR A 15 7.73 -5.45 9.75
C TYR A 15 8.70 -6.59 9.43
N ILE A 16 9.69 -6.38 8.56
CA ILE A 16 10.69 -7.41 8.22
C ILE A 16 11.39 -7.99 9.47
N PRO A 17 11.99 -7.18 10.38
CA PRO A 17 12.64 -7.72 11.58
C PRO A 17 11.64 -8.39 12.52
N LEU A 18 10.47 -7.79 12.74
CA LEU A 18 9.42 -8.36 13.59
C LEU A 18 8.95 -9.74 13.08
N MET A 19 8.74 -9.89 11.79
CA MET A 19 8.35 -11.16 11.19
C MET A 19 9.44 -12.23 11.34
N ARG A 20 10.72 -11.84 11.23
CA ARG A 20 11.83 -12.76 11.47
C ARG A 20 11.90 -13.21 12.94
N GLU A 21 11.65 -12.32 13.89
CA GLU A 21 11.55 -12.67 15.32
C GLU A 21 10.39 -13.63 15.60
N LEU A 22 9.29 -13.51 14.86
CA LEU A 22 8.14 -14.41 14.92
C LEU A 22 8.36 -15.75 14.17
N GLY A 23 9.57 -16.02 13.69
CA GLY A 23 9.93 -17.27 13.02
C GLY A 23 9.53 -17.35 11.54
N VAL A 24 9.14 -16.23 10.92
CA VAL A 24 8.88 -16.18 9.47
C VAL A 24 10.22 -16.29 8.74
N SER A 25 10.45 -17.46 8.16
CA SER A 25 11.63 -17.76 7.37
C SER A 25 11.42 -17.39 5.90
N PRO A 26 12.46 -17.36 5.06
CA PRO A 26 12.31 -17.12 3.63
C PRO A 26 11.40 -18.11 2.90
N SER A 27 11.18 -19.32 3.43
CA SER A 27 10.28 -20.31 2.84
C SER A 27 8.80 -20.00 3.09
N ASN A 28 8.46 -19.09 4.00
CA ASN A 28 7.10 -18.61 4.25
C ASN A 28 6.66 -17.62 3.15
N TYR A 29 6.72 -18.04 1.89
CA TYR A 29 6.54 -17.19 0.71
C TYR A 29 5.21 -16.44 0.71
N VAL A 30 4.11 -17.13 1.06
CA VAL A 30 2.76 -16.53 1.13
C VAL A 30 2.72 -15.33 2.09
N VAL A 31 3.45 -15.40 3.20
CA VAL A 31 3.48 -14.31 4.20
C VAL A 31 4.28 -13.11 3.67
N TRP A 32 5.42 -13.37 3.00
CA TRP A 32 6.23 -12.31 2.39
C TRP A 32 5.52 -11.62 1.23
N VAL A 33 4.86 -12.38 0.35
CA VAL A 33 4.05 -11.82 -0.73
C VAL A 33 2.83 -11.11 -0.18
N GLY A 34 2.20 -11.63 0.88
CA GLY A 34 1.12 -10.95 1.59
C GLY A 34 1.55 -9.58 2.13
N LEU A 35 2.74 -9.47 2.72
CA LEU A 35 3.30 -8.20 3.18
C LEU A 35 3.53 -7.23 2.01
N ALA A 36 4.14 -7.71 0.93
CA ALA A 36 4.42 -6.89 -0.26
C ALA A 36 3.13 -6.39 -0.93
N ALA A 37 2.16 -7.27 -1.13
CA ALA A 37 0.86 -6.97 -1.70
C ALA A 37 0.10 -5.94 -0.84
N SER A 38 0.03 -6.19 0.48
CA SER A 38 -0.66 -5.32 1.43
C SER A 38 -0.02 -3.93 1.52
N SER A 39 1.31 -3.86 1.52
CA SER A 39 2.05 -2.58 1.53
C SER A 39 1.80 -1.77 0.26
N THR A 40 1.75 -2.44 -0.90
CA THR A 40 1.52 -1.78 -2.19
C THR A 40 0.12 -1.17 -2.28
N ILE A 41 -0.93 -1.94 -1.96
CA ILE A 41 -2.31 -1.45 -2.07
C ILE A 41 -2.66 -0.42 -1.00
N ALA A 42 -2.02 -0.50 0.17
CA ALA A 42 -2.22 0.49 1.21
C ALA A 42 -1.88 1.90 0.67
N GLY A 43 -0.85 2.05 -0.17
CA GLY A 43 -0.48 3.36 -0.75
C GLY A 43 -1.59 4.08 -1.52
N ASN A 44 -2.60 3.35 -1.99
CA ASN A 44 -3.68 3.90 -2.81
C ASN A 44 -4.85 4.46 -1.99
N LEU A 45 -4.86 4.25 -0.67
CA LEU A 45 -6.02 4.55 0.17
C LEU A 45 -6.18 6.05 0.43
N THR A 46 -5.07 6.78 0.63
CA THR A 46 -5.08 8.24 0.86
C THR A 46 -4.04 8.95 0.02
N LEU A 47 -4.19 10.28 -0.13
CA LEU A 47 -3.25 11.12 -0.84
C LEU A 47 -1.82 11.08 -0.25
N ILE A 48 -1.70 10.92 1.07
CA ILE A 48 -0.41 10.84 1.77
C ILE A 48 0.10 9.40 1.95
N GLY A 49 -0.67 8.40 1.53
CA GLY A 49 -0.33 6.98 1.69
C GLY A 49 0.90 6.57 0.87
N ALA A 50 1.21 7.28 -0.21
CA ALA A 50 2.40 7.08 -1.02
C ALA A 50 3.00 8.41 -1.47
N ALA A 51 4.33 8.49 -1.47
CA ALA A 51 5.05 9.68 -1.93
C ALA A 51 4.72 10.02 -3.40
N SER A 52 4.46 9.02 -4.24
CA SER A 52 4.04 9.21 -5.64
C SER A 52 2.76 10.03 -5.78
N ASN A 53 1.80 9.86 -4.86
CA ASN A 53 0.51 10.56 -4.90
C ASN A 53 0.69 12.05 -4.61
N VAL A 54 1.58 12.39 -3.67
CA VAL A 54 1.93 13.79 -3.37
C VAL A 54 2.73 14.40 -4.53
N ILE A 55 3.73 13.68 -5.06
CA ILE A 55 4.56 14.14 -6.18
C ILE A 55 3.71 14.46 -7.41
N ILE A 56 2.72 13.62 -7.74
CA ILE A 56 1.84 13.86 -8.89
C ILE A 56 0.88 15.04 -8.64
N SER A 57 0.41 15.22 -7.40
CA SER A 57 -0.40 16.38 -7.00
C SER A 57 0.37 17.68 -7.19
N GLU A 58 1.58 17.76 -6.63
CA GLU A 58 2.44 18.93 -6.78
C GLU A 58 2.83 19.18 -8.25
N ALA A 59 3.02 18.12 -9.03
CA ALA A 59 3.32 18.24 -10.46
C ALA A 59 2.13 18.80 -11.24
N SER A 60 0.89 18.48 -10.85
CA SER A 60 -0.33 19.08 -11.42
C SER A 60 -0.40 20.58 -11.13
N GLU A 61 -0.21 20.96 -9.86
CA GLU A 61 -0.20 22.36 -9.42
C GLU A 61 0.88 23.18 -10.16
N LYS A 62 2.11 22.65 -10.26
CA LYS A 62 3.22 23.30 -10.98
C LYS A 62 2.94 23.53 -12.47
N ARG A 63 2.03 22.76 -13.08
CA ARG A 63 1.64 22.88 -14.49
C ARG A 63 0.39 23.74 -14.70
N GLY A 64 -0.11 24.39 -13.64
CA GLY A 64 -1.30 25.23 -13.68
C GLY A 64 -2.62 24.47 -13.56
N GLY A 65 -2.58 23.19 -13.20
CA GLY A 65 -3.76 22.42 -12.80
C GLY A 65 -4.07 22.58 -11.30
N GLU A 66 -5.13 21.93 -10.84
CA GLU A 66 -5.44 21.82 -9.41
C GLU A 66 -4.73 20.59 -8.81
N GLY A 67 -4.33 20.70 -7.54
CA GLY A 67 -3.90 19.55 -6.74
C GLY A 67 -5.08 18.68 -6.32
N PHE A 68 -4.79 17.50 -5.79
CA PHE A 68 -5.84 16.58 -5.35
C PHE A 68 -6.29 16.92 -3.91
N GLY A 69 -7.59 17.05 -3.69
CA GLY A 69 -8.13 17.14 -2.34
C GLY A 69 -7.97 15.82 -1.57
N PHE A 70 -7.67 15.86 -0.27
CA PHE A 70 -7.50 14.64 0.55
C PHE A 70 -8.73 13.72 0.50
N VAL A 71 -9.93 14.28 0.72
CA VAL A 71 -11.19 13.53 0.71
C VAL A 71 -11.58 13.11 -0.70
N GLU A 72 -11.32 13.97 -1.69
CA GLU A 72 -11.55 13.66 -3.10
C GLU A 72 -10.73 12.46 -3.56
N PHE A 73 -9.44 12.43 -3.22
CA PHE A 73 -8.58 11.30 -3.52
C PHE A 73 -9.08 10.02 -2.85
N MET A 74 -9.43 10.07 -1.56
CA MET A 74 -9.95 8.90 -0.83
C MET A 74 -11.23 8.33 -1.45
N LYS A 75 -12.10 9.18 -2.01
CA LYS A 75 -13.35 8.76 -2.66
C LYS A 75 -13.10 7.73 -3.78
N TYR A 76 -11.99 7.86 -4.48
CA TYR A 76 -11.57 6.92 -5.53
C TYR A 76 -10.58 5.86 -5.01
N GLY A 77 -9.66 6.27 -4.13
CA GLY A 77 -8.63 5.41 -3.56
C GLY A 77 -9.19 4.25 -2.74
N VAL A 78 -10.23 4.49 -1.93
CA VAL A 78 -10.84 3.46 -1.08
C VAL A 78 -11.48 2.33 -1.90
N PRO A 79 -12.38 2.59 -2.87
CA PRO A 79 -12.93 1.54 -3.72
C PRO A 79 -11.88 0.72 -4.47
N ILE A 80 -10.87 1.39 -5.04
CA ILE A 80 -9.78 0.73 -5.79
C ILE A 80 -8.95 -0.16 -4.85
N THR A 81 -8.64 0.34 -3.65
CA THR A 81 -7.88 -0.43 -2.65
C THR A 81 -8.64 -1.67 -2.20
N ILE A 82 -9.96 -1.56 -1.98
CA ILE A 82 -10.81 -2.71 -1.63
C ILE A 82 -10.84 -3.73 -2.75
N MET A 83 -11.03 -3.29 -4.00
CA MET A 83 -11.04 -4.18 -5.15
C MET A 83 -9.71 -4.94 -5.30
N ASN A 84 -8.58 -4.25 -5.17
CA ASN A 84 -7.26 -4.89 -5.21
C ASN A 84 -7.05 -5.84 -4.01
N ALA A 85 -7.53 -5.47 -2.82
CA ALA A 85 -7.45 -6.35 -1.65
C ALA A 85 -8.21 -7.66 -1.87
N ILE A 86 -9.39 -7.60 -2.50
CA ILE A 86 -10.17 -8.80 -2.86
C ILE A 86 -9.39 -9.64 -3.87
N VAL A 87 -8.87 -9.03 -4.94
CA VAL A 87 -8.09 -9.74 -5.97
C VAL A 87 -6.88 -10.44 -5.36
N TYR A 88 -6.13 -9.75 -4.51
CA TYR A 88 -4.95 -10.32 -3.85
C TYR A 88 -5.30 -11.37 -2.80
N TYR A 89 -6.37 -11.19 -2.05
CA TYR A 89 -6.86 -12.20 -1.10
C TYR A 89 -7.25 -13.48 -1.83
N VAL A 90 -8.02 -13.36 -2.91
CA VAL A 90 -8.43 -14.47 -3.76
C VAL A 90 -7.21 -15.17 -4.35
N TRP A 91 -6.28 -14.41 -4.94
CA TRP A 91 -5.05 -14.97 -5.50
C TRP A 91 -4.21 -15.71 -4.44
N LEU A 92 -4.01 -15.12 -3.25
CA LEU A 92 -3.28 -15.75 -2.16
C LEU A 92 -3.98 -17.01 -1.62
N SER A 93 -5.31 -17.08 -1.66
CA SER A 93 -6.06 -18.28 -1.24
C SER A 93 -5.89 -19.46 -2.19
N TYR A 94 -5.67 -19.20 -3.48
CA TYR A 94 -5.43 -20.21 -4.51
C TYR A 94 -3.94 -20.45 -4.81
N ALA A 95 -3.06 -19.60 -4.29
CA ALA A 95 -1.62 -19.77 -4.36
C ALA A 95 -1.22 -20.96 -3.46
N HIS A 96 -1.40 -22.17 -3.99
CA HIS A 96 -0.77 -23.38 -3.48
C HIS A 96 0.72 -23.31 -3.82
N ILE A 97 1.49 -22.66 -2.94
CA ILE A 97 2.94 -22.61 -2.99
C ILE A 97 3.48 -23.34 -1.77
#